data_AF-A0A7C8GUN3-F1
#
_entry.id   AF-A0A7C8GUN3-F1
#
_cell.length_a   1.000
_cell.length_b   1.000
_cell.length_c   1.000
_cell.angle_alpha   90.00
_cell.angle_beta   90.00
_cell.angle_gamma   90.00
#
_symmetry.space_group_name_H-M   'P 1'
#
loop_
_entity.id
_entity.type
_entity.pdbx_description
1 polymer ?
#
loop_
_entity_poly.entity_id
_entity_poly.type
_entity_poly.pdbx_seq_one_letter_code
_entity_poly.pdbx_strand_id
1 'polypeptide(L)'
;MNKYAVIDVETTGHAPTKDDRIIEIGIVVVQNGEFIKEYNQLINPLKKIPPFISHLTSIHDEDVEDQPLFEEVADEILEILHDAIIVAHNITFDLNFVNAELERVGKSKLQPEVIDTVELARILFPKAPGYKLNELANFLYITHDQPHRAISDALVTADLLLIILQKFHSLPNQLHEQLIQLSTQLKTDLTLLLPEQPVLERNDLIALNNIYLRKIPEKKQDIIYEHSSYQEFLERIYHKNGFLASIMKDYEMREDQLFISETIYDHFQTKRHAMIEADTGIGKSIAYLLPSVYEAIVTGKPVVISTSNVNLQTKLLKEDMQQINHFFKSTINVSIVKGKNHYLSLAKFETFLHDQLQKSYHHQLIKAMILVWLTETDTGDLDEIQFPKRDQHIRQQLVVNNRNEDINWGMYSFYERIRQQASESQVIITNHALLSLDLKTNDTLIPSYNKLILDEAHHFDLTASRYLGESLNYFELIAYLQRLEMELNKQEMERSKQREQILNVKYEIDSLFRLLFLYVKNAKSMEKSYNDKGRIQRTWEPGNDTHDGKIIEDSVRRTIMEMEKTSSVLNDDELTMYINNIKQLLLVNKSLSVTWLEIDQNGAQNAVYINRELFSATEELAAKLFN
;
A
#
# COMPACT_ATOMS: atom_id res chain seq x y z
N MET A 1 3.45 -38.06 1.50
CA MET A 1 3.14 -36.95 2.42
C MET A 1 4.25 -36.71 3.43
N ASN A 2 4.60 -35.43 3.62
CA ASN A 2 5.72 -34.98 4.44
C ASN A 2 5.39 -35.02 5.94
N LYS A 3 6.41 -35.24 6.78
CA LYS A 3 6.35 -35.03 8.23
C LYS A 3 6.78 -33.59 8.50
N TYR A 4 5.91 -32.80 9.13
CA TYR A 4 6.23 -31.43 9.55
C TYR A 4 6.44 -31.40 11.06
N ALA A 5 7.48 -30.71 11.51
CA ALA A 5 7.68 -30.37 12.91
C ALA A 5 7.54 -28.85 13.05
N VAL A 6 6.38 -28.42 13.53
CA VAL A 6 6.08 -27.01 13.77
C VAL A 6 6.65 -26.63 15.13
N ILE A 7 7.59 -25.69 15.16
CA ILE A 7 8.29 -25.28 16.37
C ILE A 7 7.97 -23.83 16.69
N ASP A 8 7.96 -23.53 17.98
CA ASP A 8 8.00 -22.18 18.53
C ASP A 8 8.86 -22.20 19.80
N VAL A 9 9.59 -21.12 20.05
CA VAL A 9 10.43 -20.97 21.25
C VAL A 9 10.19 -19.64 21.94
N GLU A 10 10.03 -19.71 23.26
CA GLU A 10 10.12 -18.53 24.11
C GLU A 10 11.54 -18.38 24.63
N THR A 11 12.03 -17.14 24.74
CA THR A 11 13.46 -16.89 25.04
C THR A 11 13.65 -15.74 26.01
N THR A 12 14.83 -15.64 26.63
CA THR A 12 15.19 -14.54 27.54
C THR A 12 15.42 -13.20 26.82
N GLY A 13 15.28 -13.13 25.49
CA GLY A 13 15.53 -11.92 24.72
C GLY A 13 15.24 -12.06 23.23
N HIS A 14 16.15 -11.58 22.37
CA HIS A 14 15.89 -11.48 20.93
C HIS A 14 16.99 -12.07 20.04
N ALA A 15 18.16 -12.39 20.61
CA ALA A 15 19.23 -12.96 19.81
C ALA A 15 20.17 -13.85 20.63
N PRO A 16 20.45 -15.09 20.20
CA PRO A 16 21.41 -15.95 20.88
C PRO A 16 22.83 -15.37 20.89
N THR A 17 23.17 -14.49 19.92
CA THR A 17 24.45 -13.76 19.89
C THR A 17 24.64 -12.79 21.05
N LYS A 18 23.57 -12.44 21.78
CA LYS A 18 23.60 -11.63 23.00
C LYS A 18 23.54 -12.49 24.27
N ASP A 19 23.83 -13.79 24.14
CA ASP A 19 23.70 -14.77 25.22
C ASP A 19 22.24 -14.98 25.68
N ASP A 20 21.24 -14.60 24.87
CA ASP A 20 19.85 -14.94 25.16
C ASP A 20 19.62 -16.46 25.00
N ARG A 21 18.76 -17.03 25.86
CA ARG A 21 18.55 -18.48 25.96
C ARG A 21 17.07 -18.87 25.86
N ILE A 22 16.82 -20.11 25.46
CA ILE A 22 15.46 -20.67 25.40
C ILE A 22 14.92 -20.89 26.82
N ILE A 23 13.65 -20.53 27.05
CA ILE A 23 12.91 -20.74 28.30
C ILE A 23 11.70 -21.66 28.13
N GLU A 24 11.15 -21.78 26.92
CA GLU A 24 10.12 -22.77 26.56
C GLU A 24 10.35 -23.22 25.12
N ILE A 25 10.10 -24.48 24.81
CA ILE A 25 10.00 -24.99 23.45
C ILE A 25 8.70 -25.76 23.26
N GLY A 26 7.93 -25.35 22.25
CA GLY A 26 6.74 -26.04 21.78
C GLY A 26 7.01 -26.69 20.44
N ILE A 27 6.65 -27.97 20.28
CA ILE A 27 6.75 -28.70 19.03
C ILE A 27 5.45 -29.45 18.76
N VAL A 28 4.91 -29.25 17.56
CA VAL A 28 3.73 -29.97 17.05
C VAL A 28 4.14 -30.73 15.81
N VAL A 29 3.98 -32.06 15.83
CA VAL A 29 4.24 -32.91 14.68
C VAL A 29 2.96 -33.10 13.90
N VAL A 30 2.97 -32.70 12.64
CA VAL A 30 1.87 -32.87 11.69
C VAL A 30 2.29 -33.84 10.59
N GLN A 31 1.47 -34.85 10.34
CA GLN A 31 1.70 -35.80 9.25
C GLN A 31 0.35 -36.14 8.62
N ASN A 32 0.31 -36.15 7.28
CA ASN A 32 -0.93 -36.41 6.52
C ASN A 32 -2.10 -35.47 6.86
N GLY A 33 -1.80 -34.24 7.31
CA GLY A 33 -2.82 -33.27 7.73
C GLY A 33 -3.37 -33.51 9.14
N GLU A 34 -2.83 -34.48 9.89
CA GLU A 34 -3.26 -34.81 11.26
C GLU A 34 -2.17 -34.48 12.27
N PHE A 35 -2.59 -34.09 13.48
CA PHE A 35 -1.74 -33.86 14.63
C PHE A 35 -1.31 -35.21 15.23
N ILE A 36 -0.02 -35.52 15.16
CA ILE A 36 0.53 -36.81 15.58
C ILE A 36 1.13 -36.75 16.99
N LYS A 37 1.81 -35.65 17.32
CA LYS A 37 2.51 -35.48 18.60
C LYS A 37 2.56 -34.01 18.98
N GLU A 38 2.39 -33.74 20.26
CA GLU A 38 2.71 -32.46 20.90
C GLU A 38 3.85 -32.69 21.89
N TYR A 39 4.76 -31.72 21.97
CA TYR A 39 5.84 -31.69 22.94
C TYR A 39 5.98 -30.25 23.44
N ASN A 40 5.90 -30.07 24.76
CA ASN A 40 6.07 -28.78 25.41
C ASN A 40 7.01 -28.92 26.59
N GLN A 41 8.03 -28.08 26.66
CA GLN A 41 9.02 -28.13 27.73
C GLN A 41 9.49 -26.74 28.12
N LEU A 42 9.30 -26.37 29.38
CA LEU A 42 10.01 -25.25 29.99
C LEU A 42 11.46 -25.64 30.24
N ILE A 43 12.39 -24.70 30.08
CA ILE A 43 13.83 -24.96 30.15
C ILE A 43 14.48 -23.97 31.09
N ASN A 44 15.33 -24.45 32.00
CA ASN A 44 16.12 -23.58 32.85
C ASN A 44 17.21 -22.87 32.03
N PRO A 45 17.15 -21.53 31.87
CA PRO A 45 18.12 -20.79 31.07
C PRO A 45 19.41 -20.48 31.84
N LEU A 46 19.54 -20.89 33.12
CA LEU A 46 20.65 -20.57 34.02
C LEU A 46 20.95 -19.07 34.14
N LYS A 47 19.94 -18.23 33.88
CA LYS A 47 20.02 -16.77 33.96
C LYS A 47 18.65 -16.18 34.26
N LYS A 48 18.65 -14.93 34.76
CA LYS A 48 17.41 -14.22 35.03
C LYS A 48 16.66 -13.85 33.76
N ILE A 49 15.34 -14.03 33.78
CA ILE A 49 14.43 -13.59 32.75
C ILE A 49 14.18 -12.08 32.94
N PRO A 50 14.41 -11.24 31.91
CA PRO A 50 14.10 -9.83 32.01
C PRO A 50 12.60 -9.58 32.24
N PRO A 51 12.20 -8.59 33.07
CA PRO A 51 10.79 -8.36 33.39
C PRO A 51 9.89 -8.18 32.17
N PHE A 52 10.38 -7.56 31.10
CA PHE A 52 9.58 -7.36 29.88
C PHE A 52 9.27 -8.68 29.15
N ILE A 53 10.16 -9.69 29.22
CA ILE A 53 9.91 -11.02 28.68
C ILE A 53 8.86 -11.73 29.53
N SER A 54 8.99 -11.70 30.87
CA SER A 54 7.98 -12.31 31.74
C SER A 54 6.59 -11.70 31.55
N HIS A 55 6.48 -10.41 31.26
CA HIS A 55 5.20 -9.79 30.92
C HIS A 55 4.66 -10.24 29.56
N LEU A 56 5.53 -10.58 28.61
CA LEU A 56 5.15 -11.00 27.26
C LEU A 56 4.70 -12.47 27.25
N THR A 57 5.47 -13.36 27.90
CA THR A 57 5.30 -14.82 27.83
C THR A 57 4.56 -15.39 29.04
N SER A 58 4.37 -14.59 30.09
CA SER A 58 3.89 -15.03 31.41
C SER A 58 4.81 -16.04 32.13
N ILE A 59 6.06 -16.21 31.67
CA ILE A 59 7.06 -17.11 32.28
C ILE A 59 8.00 -16.30 33.20
N HIS A 60 8.09 -16.70 34.45
CA HIS A 60 8.91 -16.09 35.51
C HIS A 60 10.10 -16.97 35.86
N ASP A 61 11.09 -16.40 36.55
CA ASP A 61 12.28 -17.14 37.03
C ASP A 61 11.87 -18.38 37.84
N GLU A 62 10.81 -18.28 38.63
CA GLU A 62 10.26 -19.33 39.49
C GLU A 62 9.65 -20.51 38.68
N ASP A 63 9.17 -20.26 37.46
CA ASP A 63 8.57 -21.29 36.61
C ASP A 63 9.63 -22.21 35.97
N VAL A 64 10.86 -21.70 35.81
CA VAL A 64 11.96 -22.36 35.11
C VAL A 64 13.10 -22.83 36.02
N GLU A 65 13.12 -22.44 37.29
CA GLU A 65 14.22 -22.77 38.22
C GLU A 65 14.43 -24.28 38.38
N ASP A 66 13.33 -25.03 38.54
CA ASP A 66 13.34 -26.50 38.73
C ASP A 66 13.16 -27.29 37.41
N GLN A 67 13.16 -26.60 36.26
CA GLN A 67 12.99 -27.24 34.96
C GLN A 67 14.31 -27.81 34.44
N PRO A 68 14.28 -28.82 33.54
CA PRO A 68 15.49 -29.41 32.97
C PRO A 68 16.32 -28.36 32.21
N LEU A 69 17.63 -28.59 32.19
CA LEU A 69 18.55 -27.88 31.32
C LEU A 69 18.38 -28.35 29.88
N PHE A 70 18.73 -27.49 28.92
CA PHE A 70 18.65 -27.86 27.50
C PHE A 70 19.46 -29.13 27.17
N GLU A 71 20.59 -29.38 27.85
CA GLU A 71 21.41 -30.59 27.62
C GLU A 71 20.70 -31.89 27.98
N GLU A 72 19.72 -31.84 28.90
CA GLU A 72 18.95 -33.00 29.35
C GLU A 72 17.83 -33.35 28.37
N VAL A 73 17.35 -32.37 27.59
CA VAL A 73 16.23 -32.52 26.63
C VAL A 73 16.67 -32.48 25.17
N ALA A 74 17.93 -32.17 24.88
CA ALA A 74 18.45 -32.01 23.53
C ALA A 74 18.25 -33.27 22.65
N ASP A 75 18.50 -34.46 23.20
CA ASP A 75 18.38 -35.71 22.43
C ASP A 75 16.92 -36.05 22.11
N GLU A 76 15.98 -35.77 23.02
CA GLU A 76 14.54 -35.93 22.74
C GLU A 76 14.06 -34.96 21.66
N ILE A 77 14.48 -33.70 21.73
CA ILE A 77 14.16 -32.69 20.70
C ILE A 77 14.70 -33.13 19.33
N LEU A 78 15.95 -33.59 19.26
CA LEU A 78 16.54 -34.09 18.02
C LEU A 78 15.79 -35.29 17.45
N GLU A 79 15.32 -36.21 18.30
CA GLU A 79 14.51 -37.37 17.88
C GLU A 79 13.17 -36.93 17.27
N ILE A 80 12.49 -35.95 17.89
CA ILE A 80 11.23 -35.41 17.37
C ILE A 80 11.43 -34.78 15.99
N LEU A 81 12.48 -33.97 15.84
CA LEU A 81 12.81 -33.22 14.62
C LEU A 81 13.42 -34.09 13.50
N HIS A 82 13.81 -35.34 13.80
CA HIS A 82 14.40 -36.25 12.82
C HIS A 82 13.47 -36.49 11.62
N ASP A 83 14.03 -36.42 10.40
CA ASP A 83 13.34 -36.56 9.11
C ASP A 83 12.07 -35.69 8.95
N ALA A 84 12.00 -34.56 9.66
CA ALA A 84 10.89 -33.61 9.56
C ALA A 84 11.30 -32.33 8.82
N ILE A 85 10.38 -31.77 8.06
CA ILE A 85 10.46 -30.38 7.58
C ILE A 85 10.14 -29.49 8.77
N ILE A 86 11.08 -28.62 9.15
CA ILE A 86 10.88 -27.72 10.29
C ILE A 86 10.09 -26.50 9.84
N VAL A 87 9.01 -26.21 10.55
CA VAL A 87 8.11 -25.10 10.26
C VAL A 87 8.07 -24.17 11.45
N ALA A 88 8.10 -22.86 11.23
CA ALA A 88 7.86 -21.89 12.29
C ALA A 88 7.32 -20.56 11.74
N HIS A 89 6.73 -19.75 12.62
CA HIS A 89 6.20 -18.43 12.28
C HIS A 89 7.28 -17.35 12.39
N ASN A 90 8.26 -17.42 11.47
CA ASN A 90 9.56 -16.73 11.42
C ASN A 90 10.75 -17.67 11.72
N ILE A 91 10.90 -18.72 10.91
CA ILE A 91 11.88 -19.80 11.08
C ILE A 91 13.33 -19.37 11.37
N THR A 92 13.73 -18.18 10.89
CA THR A 92 15.06 -17.64 11.18
C THR A 92 15.26 -17.38 12.68
N PHE A 93 14.22 -17.02 13.43
CA PHE A 93 14.30 -16.81 14.87
C PHE A 93 14.45 -18.14 15.61
N ASP A 94 13.48 -19.03 15.47
CA ASP A 94 13.39 -20.29 16.23
C ASP A 94 14.59 -21.20 15.96
N LEU A 95 14.90 -21.42 14.67
CA LEU A 95 15.99 -22.31 14.29
C LEU A 95 17.36 -21.78 14.73
N ASN A 96 17.55 -20.46 14.81
CA ASN A 96 18.79 -19.87 15.32
C ASN A 96 18.96 -20.13 16.82
N PHE A 97 17.89 -20.02 17.61
CA PHE A 97 17.93 -20.33 19.04
C PHE A 97 18.16 -21.82 19.28
N VAL A 98 17.43 -22.70 18.58
CA VAL A 98 17.61 -24.15 18.69
C VAL A 98 19.04 -24.55 18.31
N ASN A 99 19.57 -24.04 17.19
CA ASN A 99 20.95 -24.33 16.79
C ASN A 99 22.00 -23.79 17.76
N ALA A 100 21.78 -22.61 18.34
CA ALA A 100 22.70 -22.05 19.33
C ALA A 100 22.74 -22.88 20.61
N GLU A 101 21.59 -23.36 21.09
CA GLU A 101 21.53 -24.26 22.25
C GLU A 101 22.16 -25.63 21.95
N LEU A 102 21.93 -26.18 20.75
CA LEU A 102 22.58 -27.42 20.30
C LEU A 102 24.11 -27.29 20.27
N GLU A 103 24.63 -26.21 19.68
CA GLU A 103 26.08 -25.94 19.67
C GLU A 103 26.65 -25.82 21.09
N ARG A 104 25.92 -25.12 21.98
CA ARG A 104 26.32 -24.91 23.38
C ARG A 104 26.52 -26.23 24.13
N VAL A 105 25.72 -27.24 23.83
CA VAL A 105 25.80 -28.57 24.45
C VAL A 105 26.65 -29.55 23.63
N GLY A 106 27.42 -29.06 22.66
CA GLY A 106 28.36 -29.85 21.87
C GLY A 106 27.72 -30.69 20.76
N LYS A 107 26.46 -30.42 20.39
CA LYS A 107 25.77 -31.06 19.27
C LYS A 107 25.96 -30.26 17.98
N SER A 108 25.78 -30.91 16.83
CA SER A 108 25.86 -30.24 15.53
C SER A 108 24.60 -29.42 15.24
N LYS A 109 24.74 -28.35 14.43
CA LYS A 109 23.58 -27.61 13.91
C LYS A 109 22.70 -28.51 13.05
N LEU A 110 21.40 -28.28 13.17
CA LEU A 110 20.41 -28.76 12.22
C LEU A 110 20.60 -28.06 10.88
N GLN A 111 20.48 -28.84 9.80
CA GLN A 111 20.38 -28.34 8.42
C GLN A 111 19.15 -28.97 7.75
N PRO A 112 17.94 -28.75 8.27
CA PRO A 112 16.74 -29.39 7.78
C PRO A 112 16.18 -28.62 6.57
N GLU A 113 15.22 -29.25 5.89
CA GLU A 113 14.28 -28.51 5.06
C GLU A 113 13.41 -27.62 5.97
N VAL A 114 13.13 -26.39 5.52
CA VAL A 114 12.48 -25.37 6.33
C VAL A 114 11.31 -24.71 5.63
N ILE A 115 10.29 -24.35 6.42
CA ILE A 115 9.16 -23.52 5.99
C ILE A 115 9.02 -22.33 6.95
N ASP A 116 8.95 -21.13 6.39
CA ASP A 116 8.61 -19.91 7.11
C ASP A 116 7.15 -19.52 6.82
N THR A 117 6.25 -19.68 7.80
CA THR A 117 4.82 -19.37 7.57
C THR A 117 4.56 -17.88 7.41
N VAL A 118 5.44 -16.98 7.87
CA VAL A 118 5.31 -15.53 7.60
C VAL A 118 5.57 -15.24 6.12
N GLU A 119 6.60 -15.86 5.55
CA GLU A 119 6.93 -15.73 4.13
C GLU A 119 5.80 -16.30 3.25
N LEU A 120 5.34 -17.51 3.56
CA LEU A 120 4.25 -18.13 2.81
C LEU A 120 2.94 -17.36 2.95
N ALA A 121 2.62 -16.85 4.14
CA ALA A 121 1.43 -16.04 4.35
C ALA A 121 1.46 -14.74 3.53
N ARG A 122 2.63 -14.09 3.40
CA ARG A 122 2.78 -12.92 2.51
C ARG A 122 2.47 -13.26 1.06
N ILE A 123 2.98 -14.39 0.59
CA ILE A 123 2.78 -14.83 -0.80
C ILE A 123 1.32 -15.20 -1.04
N LEU A 124 0.71 -15.98 -0.14
CA LEU A 124 -0.58 -16.65 -0.36
C LEU A 124 -1.79 -15.89 0.17
N PHE A 125 -1.59 -14.98 1.13
CA PHE A 125 -2.61 -14.09 1.67
C PHE A 125 -2.13 -12.63 1.59
N PRO A 126 -1.78 -12.12 0.40
CA PRO A 126 -1.17 -10.80 0.25
C PRO A 126 -2.09 -9.66 0.74
N LYS A 127 -3.40 -9.93 0.83
CA LYS A 127 -4.45 -9.02 1.33
C LYS A 127 -4.66 -9.05 2.85
N ALA A 128 -3.90 -9.85 3.60
CA ALA A 128 -3.99 -9.89 5.05
C ALA A 128 -3.66 -8.51 5.67
N PRO A 129 -4.35 -8.10 6.76
CA PRO A 129 -4.11 -6.80 7.39
C PRO A 129 -2.73 -6.71 8.07
N GLY A 130 -2.16 -7.86 8.39
CA GLY A 130 -0.82 -8.01 8.96
C GLY A 130 -0.40 -9.48 8.98
N TYR A 131 0.86 -9.73 9.34
CA TYR A 131 1.49 -11.05 9.27
C TYR A 131 2.09 -11.49 10.60
N LYS A 132 1.63 -10.91 11.70
CA LYS A 132 1.85 -11.53 13.02
C LYS A 132 0.88 -12.68 13.19
N LEU A 133 1.25 -13.68 14.00
CA LEU A 133 0.46 -14.90 14.18
C LEU A 133 -0.98 -14.59 14.61
N ASN A 134 -1.16 -13.70 15.59
CA ASN A 134 -2.47 -13.27 16.08
C ASN A 134 -3.32 -12.52 15.02
N GLU A 135 -2.69 -11.69 14.19
CA GLU A 135 -3.38 -10.97 13.10
C GLU A 135 -3.86 -11.94 12.02
N LEU A 136 -3.03 -12.93 11.67
CA LEU A 136 -3.38 -13.98 10.70
C LEU A 136 -4.42 -14.95 11.26
N ALA A 137 -4.30 -15.36 12.53
CA ALA A 137 -5.28 -16.22 13.19
C ALA A 137 -6.67 -15.57 13.19
N ASN A 138 -6.77 -14.28 13.55
CA ASN A 138 -8.02 -13.54 13.46
C ASN A 138 -8.53 -13.40 12.02
N PHE A 139 -7.64 -13.12 11.06
CA PHE A 139 -8.00 -12.96 9.65
C PHE A 139 -8.53 -14.27 9.02
N LEU A 140 -7.97 -15.41 9.43
CA LEU A 140 -8.32 -16.75 8.93
C LEU A 140 -9.30 -17.51 9.84
N TYR A 141 -9.80 -16.86 10.90
CA TYR A 141 -10.72 -17.44 11.88
C TYR A 141 -10.17 -18.69 12.60
N ILE A 142 -8.86 -18.71 12.87
CA ILE A 142 -8.20 -19.73 13.70
C ILE A 142 -8.36 -19.33 15.17
N THR A 143 -8.71 -20.29 16.03
CA THR A 143 -8.82 -20.04 17.48
C THR A 143 -7.42 -19.99 18.09
N HIS A 144 -7.10 -18.94 18.85
CA HIS A 144 -5.79 -18.75 19.48
C HIS A 144 -5.97 -18.59 21.00
N ASP A 145 -6.02 -19.72 21.70
CA ASP A 145 -6.16 -19.77 23.15
C ASP A 145 -4.80 -19.65 23.83
N GLN A 146 -4.64 -18.73 24.80
CA GLN A 146 -3.36 -18.45 25.49
C GLN A 146 -2.19 -18.07 24.56
N PRO A 147 -2.24 -16.89 23.89
CA PRO A 147 -1.12 -16.37 23.11
C PRO A 147 0.16 -16.25 23.94
N HIS A 148 1.33 -16.44 23.31
CA HIS A 148 2.66 -16.34 23.95
C HIS A 148 3.00 -17.48 24.91
N ARG A 149 2.48 -18.67 24.58
CA ARG A 149 2.96 -19.96 25.10
C ARG A 149 3.45 -20.76 23.91
N ALA A 150 4.65 -21.33 24.01
CA ALA A 150 5.30 -21.91 22.84
C ALA A 150 4.45 -23.00 22.18
N ILE A 151 3.84 -23.89 22.97
CA ILE A 151 2.97 -24.95 22.41
C ILE A 151 1.68 -24.40 21.78
N SER A 152 1.09 -23.34 22.34
CA SER A 152 -0.11 -22.72 21.77
C SER A 152 0.19 -22.07 20.42
N ASP A 153 1.28 -21.31 20.36
CA ASP A 153 1.71 -20.63 19.14
C ASP A 153 2.16 -21.65 18.07
N ALA A 154 2.78 -22.77 18.46
CA ALA A 154 3.08 -23.89 17.56
C ALA A 154 1.81 -24.58 17.01
N LEU A 155 0.76 -24.76 17.82
CA LEU A 155 -0.54 -25.30 17.37
C LEU A 155 -1.23 -24.39 16.36
N VAL A 156 -1.31 -23.08 16.65
CA VAL A 156 -1.88 -22.10 15.70
C VAL A 156 -1.05 -22.01 14.42
N THR A 157 0.27 -22.12 14.52
CA THR A 157 1.15 -22.18 13.35
C THR A 157 0.93 -23.45 12.52
N ALA A 158 0.61 -24.58 13.16
CA ALA A 158 0.26 -25.82 12.48
C ALA A 158 -1.07 -25.70 11.72
N ASP A 159 -2.11 -25.13 12.34
CA ASP A 159 -3.38 -24.83 11.65
C ASP A 159 -3.17 -23.87 10.48
N LEU A 160 -2.36 -22.82 10.67
CA LEU A 160 -1.99 -21.88 9.61
C LEU A 160 -1.28 -22.59 8.46
N LEU A 161 -0.36 -23.52 8.74
CA LEU A 161 0.33 -24.33 7.72
C LEU A 161 -0.66 -25.14 6.89
N LEU A 162 -1.66 -25.78 7.51
CA LEU A 162 -2.67 -26.56 6.79
C LEU A 162 -3.50 -25.68 5.85
N ILE A 163 -3.90 -24.48 6.31
CA ILE A 163 -4.62 -23.50 5.49
C ILE A 163 -3.73 -23.00 4.33
N ILE A 164 -2.45 -22.75 4.59
CA ILE A 164 -1.44 -22.39 3.58
C ILE A 164 -1.32 -23.48 2.51
N LEU A 165 -1.20 -24.76 2.91
CA LEU A 165 -1.11 -25.89 1.99
C LEU A 165 -2.36 -25.98 1.13
N GLN A 166 -3.55 -25.90 1.73
CA GLN A 166 -4.81 -25.90 1.00
C GLN A 166 -4.90 -24.73 0.00
N LYS A 167 -4.47 -23.54 0.41
CA LYS A 167 -4.44 -22.35 -0.46
C LYS A 167 -3.47 -22.55 -1.62
N PHE A 168 -2.26 -23.01 -1.35
CA PHE A 168 -1.25 -23.29 -2.39
C PHE A 168 -1.77 -24.34 -3.36
N HIS A 169 -2.34 -25.44 -2.87
CA HIS A 169 -2.95 -26.52 -3.69
C HIS A 169 -4.17 -26.06 -4.48
N SER A 170 -4.75 -24.89 -4.23
CA SER A 170 -5.84 -24.34 -5.05
C SER A 170 -5.36 -23.54 -6.26
N LEU A 171 -4.06 -23.25 -6.35
CA LEU A 171 -3.48 -22.48 -7.45
C LEU A 171 -3.30 -23.34 -8.71
N PRO A 172 -3.40 -22.76 -9.93
CA PRO A 172 -3.12 -23.49 -11.17
C PRO A 172 -1.68 -24.01 -11.24
N ASN A 173 -1.47 -25.16 -11.89
CA ASN A 173 -0.15 -25.81 -11.97
C ASN A 173 0.93 -24.90 -12.58
N GLN A 174 0.61 -24.15 -13.64
CA GLN A 174 1.58 -23.24 -14.25
C GLN A 174 1.97 -22.09 -13.29
N LEU A 175 1.07 -21.67 -12.40
CA LEU A 175 1.40 -20.72 -11.33
C LEU A 175 2.31 -21.37 -10.27
N HIS A 176 2.13 -22.65 -9.93
CA HIS A 176 3.10 -23.36 -9.09
C HIS A 176 4.50 -23.36 -9.70
N GLU A 177 4.62 -23.68 -10.99
CA GLU A 177 5.91 -23.68 -11.70
C GLU A 177 6.59 -22.31 -11.62
N GLN A 178 5.82 -21.22 -11.82
CA GLN A 178 6.34 -19.87 -11.68
C GLN A 178 6.81 -19.57 -10.26
N LEU A 179 6.01 -19.90 -9.25
CA LEU A 179 6.38 -19.67 -7.85
C LEU A 179 7.64 -20.46 -7.47
N ILE A 180 7.76 -21.72 -7.92
CA ILE A 180 8.94 -22.56 -7.69
C ILE A 180 10.20 -21.95 -8.33
N GLN A 181 10.10 -21.35 -9.52
CA GLN A 181 11.27 -20.68 -10.11
C GLN A 181 11.78 -19.50 -9.25
N LEU A 182 10.88 -18.84 -8.51
CA LEU A 182 11.23 -17.75 -7.59
C LEU A 182 11.77 -18.27 -6.25
N SER A 183 11.50 -19.54 -5.88
CA SER A 183 11.83 -20.08 -4.53
C SER A 183 13.32 -20.14 -4.23
N THR A 184 14.18 -20.14 -5.26
CA THR A 184 15.65 -20.23 -5.11
C THR A 184 16.30 -19.16 -4.22
N GLN A 185 15.62 -18.04 -3.97
CA GLN A 185 16.11 -16.95 -3.11
C GLN A 185 15.14 -16.64 -1.97
N LEU A 186 14.07 -17.42 -1.83
CA LEU A 186 13.17 -17.40 -0.69
C LEU A 186 13.76 -18.23 0.45
N LYS A 187 13.24 -18.07 1.67
CA LYS A 187 13.63 -18.92 2.79
C LYS A 187 13.03 -20.32 2.65
N THR A 188 11.80 -20.40 2.14
CA THR A 188 11.06 -21.64 1.96
C THR A 188 11.26 -22.16 0.54
N ASP A 189 11.67 -23.42 0.43
CA ASP A 189 11.57 -24.12 -0.86
C ASP A 189 10.11 -24.51 -1.11
N LEU A 190 9.48 -23.83 -2.09
CA LEU A 190 8.08 -24.06 -2.43
C LEU A 190 7.82 -25.44 -3.05
N THR A 191 8.85 -26.18 -3.47
CA THR A 191 8.68 -27.57 -3.92
C THR A 191 8.14 -28.48 -2.82
N LEU A 192 8.40 -28.14 -1.55
CA LEU A 192 7.94 -28.85 -0.36
C LEU A 192 6.42 -28.78 -0.13
N LEU A 193 5.75 -27.90 -0.86
CA LEU A 193 4.30 -27.65 -0.77
C LEU A 193 3.52 -28.26 -1.92
N LEU A 194 4.17 -28.87 -2.92
CA LEU A 194 3.49 -29.38 -4.11
C LEU A 194 2.44 -30.45 -3.76
N PRO A 195 1.25 -30.42 -4.38
CA PRO A 195 0.25 -31.46 -4.20
C PRO A 195 0.69 -32.78 -4.87
N GLU A 196 0.24 -33.92 -4.35
CA GLU A 196 0.55 -35.23 -4.94
C GLU A 196 -0.10 -35.43 -6.32
N GLN A 197 -1.16 -34.67 -6.62
CA GLN A 197 -1.85 -34.68 -7.91
C GLN A 197 -1.93 -33.27 -8.49
N PRO A 198 -1.80 -33.13 -9.81
CA PRO A 198 -1.94 -31.84 -10.48
C PRO A 198 -3.35 -31.28 -10.28
N VAL A 199 -3.42 -29.98 -10.03
CA VAL A 199 -4.67 -29.26 -9.75
C VAL A 199 -5.37 -28.95 -11.07
N LEU A 200 -6.70 -29.02 -11.08
CA LEU A 200 -7.51 -28.63 -12.24
C LEU A 200 -7.42 -27.12 -12.48
N GLU A 201 -7.42 -26.73 -13.76
CA GLU A 201 -7.49 -25.32 -14.18
C GLU A 201 -8.71 -24.61 -13.57
N ARG A 202 -8.51 -23.37 -13.15
CA ARG A 202 -9.55 -22.53 -12.55
C ARG A 202 -10.32 -21.77 -13.62
N ASN A 203 -11.63 -22.03 -13.70
CA ASN A 203 -12.51 -21.41 -14.71
C ASN A 203 -12.70 -19.90 -14.51
N ASP A 204 -12.41 -19.37 -13.33
CA ASP A 204 -12.51 -17.96 -12.98
C ASP A 204 -11.23 -17.16 -13.28
N LEU A 205 -10.19 -17.80 -13.83
CA LEU A 205 -8.93 -17.17 -14.19
C LEU A 205 -8.71 -17.17 -15.71
N ILE A 206 -7.91 -16.22 -16.18
CA ILE A 206 -7.40 -16.15 -17.55
C ILE A 206 -5.88 -15.98 -17.52
N ALA A 207 -5.16 -16.72 -18.36
CA ALA A 207 -3.72 -16.56 -18.53
C ALA A 207 -3.43 -15.66 -19.73
N LEU A 208 -2.68 -14.58 -19.52
CA LEU A 208 -2.22 -13.65 -20.56
C LEU A 208 -0.72 -13.39 -20.37
N ASN A 209 0.09 -13.57 -21.41
CA ASN A 209 1.54 -13.46 -21.34
C ASN A 209 2.15 -14.25 -20.15
N ASN A 210 1.64 -15.47 -19.89
CA ASN A 210 2.01 -16.28 -18.73
C ASN A 210 1.68 -15.66 -17.36
N ILE A 211 0.81 -14.66 -17.27
CA ILE A 211 0.32 -14.10 -16.01
C ILE A 211 -1.15 -14.48 -15.87
N TYR A 212 -1.48 -15.13 -14.76
CA TYR A 212 -2.88 -15.41 -14.41
C TYR A 212 -3.54 -14.17 -13.82
N LEU A 213 -4.67 -13.79 -14.40
CA LEU A 213 -5.54 -12.71 -13.92
C LEU A 213 -6.91 -13.29 -13.55
N ARG A 214 -7.54 -12.73 -12.54
CA ARG A 214 -8.97 -12.97 -12.29
C ARG A 214 -9.80 -12.47 -13.47
N LYS A 215 -10.74 -13.29 -13.95
CA LYS A 215 -11.65 -12.89 -15.03
C LYS A 215 -12.49 -11.71 -14.59
N ILE A 216 -12.68 -10.77 -15.51
CA ILE A 216 -13.54 -9.61 -15.30
C ILE A 216 -14.98 -10.12 -15.11
N PRO A 217 -15.66 -9.78 -13.99
CA PRO A 217 -17.04 -10.19 -13.78
C PRO A 217 -17.96 -9.62 -14.87
N GLU A 218 -18.95 -10.41 -15.29
CA GLU A 218 -20.00 -9.92 -16.19
C GLU A 218 -20.82 -8.81 -15.49
N LYS A 219 -21.18 -7.75 -16.24
CA LYS A 219 -22.04 -6.68 -15.73
C LYS A 219 -23.38 -7.25 -15.27
N LYS A 220 -23.79 -6.93 -14.04
CA LYS A 220 -25.14 -7.21 -13.56
C LYS A 220 -26.15 -6.27 -14.23
N GLN A 221 -27.36 -6.79 -14.46
CA GLN A 221 -28.46 -6.14 -15.20
C GLN A 221 -28.87 -4.77 -14.65
N ASP A 222 -29.46 -3.97 -15.54
CA ASP A 222 -29.90 -2.60 -15.31
C ASP A 222 -30.87 -2.45 -14.12
N ILE A 223 -30.82 -1.25 -13.52
CA ILE A 223 -31.62 -0.87 -12.36
C ILE A 223 -33.07 -0.67 -12.77
N ILE A 224 -33.99 -1.39 -12.12
CA ILE A 224 -35.43 -1.13 -12.18
C ILE A 224 -35.79 -0.42 -10.87
N TYR A 225 -35.77 0.91 -10.88
CA TYR A 225 -36.30 1.70 -9.76
C TYR A 225 -37.70 2.21 -10.12
N GLU A 226 -38.71 1.85 -9.32
CA GLU A 226 -40.03 2.45 -9.44
C GLU A 226 -39.98 3.90 -8.95
N HIS A 227 -40.29 4.85 -9.84
CA HIS A 227 -40.29 6.27 -9.54
C HIS A 227 -41.29 6.60 -8.41
N SER A 228 -40.76 6.94 -7.23
CA SER A 228 -41.48 7.61 -6.14
C SER A 228 -40.93 9.02 -5.93
N SER A 229 -41.69 9.90 -5.29
CA SER A 229 -41.18 11.21 -4.86
C SER A 229 -40.03 11.05 -3.86
N TYR A 230 -39.17 12.07 -3.72
CA TYR A 230 -38.04 12.02 -2.79
C TYR A 230 -38.51 11.93 -1.33
N GLN A 231 -39.62 12.58 -0.99
CA GLN A 231 -40.19 12.54 0.36
C GLN A 231 -40.68 11.13 0.71
N GLU A 232 -41.42 10.46 -0.19
CA GLU A 232 -41.81 9.05 -0.01
C GLU A 232 -40.59 8.13 0.09
N PHE A 233 -39.52 8.44 -0.66
CA PHE A 233 -38.26 7.70 -0.59
C PHE A 233 -37.62 7.82 0.81
N LEU A 234 -37.51 9.02 1.37
CA LEU A 234 -36.97 9.22 2.71
C LEU A 234 -37.85 8.61 3.80
N GLU A 235 -39.18 8.73 3.70
CA GLU A 235 -40.11 8.10 4.63
C GLU A 235 -39.94 6.58 4.67
N ARG A 236 -39.80 5.92 3.52
CA ARG A 236 -39.57 4.47 3.45
C ARG A 236 -38.26 4.03 4.13
N ILE A 237 -37.28 4.93 4.25
CA ILE A 237 -35.96 4.62 4.79
C ILE A 237 -35.87 4.95 6.28
N TYR A 238 -36.18 6.19 6.67
CA TYR A 238 -35.98 6.72 8.01
C TYR A 238 -37.14 6.47 8.98
N HIS A 239 -38.33 6.10 8.50
CA HIS A 239 -39.47 5.85 9.38
C HIS A 239 -39.15 4.77 10.42
N LYS A 240 -39.82 4.80 11.58
CA LYS A 240 -39.60 3.86 12.70
C LYS A 240 -39.75 2.38 12.32
N ASN A 241 -40.53 2.12 11.27
CA ASN A 241 -40.73 0.78 10.67
C ASN A 241 -40.20 0.73 9.22
N GLY A 242 -39.31 1.66 8.86
CA GLY A 242 -38.71 1.79 7.54
C GLY A 242 -37.53 0.84 7.36
N PHE A 243 -36.79 1.05 6.28
CA PHE A 243 -35.70 0.16 5.90
C PHE A 243 -34.56 0.12 6.93
N LEU A 244 -34.08 1.25 7.44
CA LEU A 244 -32.96 1.26 8.40
C LEU A 244 -33.32 0.52 9.69
N ALA A 245 -34.57 0.64 10.14
CA ALA A 245 -35.10 -0.10 11.28
C ALA A 245 -35.09 -1.63 11.07
N SER A 246 -35.20 -2.08 9.82
CA SER A 246 -35.19 -3.52 9.51
C SER A 246 -33.80 -4.16 9.52
N ILE A 247 -32.73 -3.36 9.37
CA ILE A 247 -31.34 -3.83 9.28
C ILE A 247 -30.50 -3.52 10.54
N MET A 248 -30.87 -2.51 11.32
CA MET A 248 -30.16 -2.10 12.52
C MET A 248 -30.93 -2.54 13.77
N LYS A 249 -30.29 -3.36 14.62
CA LYS A 249 -30.91 -3.98 15.81
C LYS A 249 -31.43 -2.96 16.84
N ASP A 250 -30.79 -1.79 16.93
CA ASP A 250 -31.11 -0.70 17.84
C ASP A 250 -31.28 0.62 17.06
N TYR A 251 -32.12 0.60 16.02
CA TYR A 251 -32.37 1.78 15.20
C TYR A 251 -33.21 2.82 15.96
N GLU A 252 -32.74 4.06 15.95
CA GLU A 252 -33.53 5.23 16.31
C GLU A 252 -33.52 6.23 15.15
N MET A 253 -34.70 6.78 14.85
CA MET A 253 -34.83 7.86 13.87
C MET A 253 -34.13 9.10 14.41
N ARG A 254 -33.17 9.63 13.65
CA ARG A 254 -32.39 10.82 14.00
C ARG A 254 -32.83 11.96 13.10
N GLU A 255 -33.36 13.04 13.69
CA GLU A 255 -33.81 14.21 12.93
C GLU A 255 -32.66 14.85 12.13
N ASP A 256 -31.44 14.84 12.66
CA ASP A 256 -30.26 15.37 11.96
C ASP A 256 -29.96 14.62 10.65
N GLN A 257 -30.14 13.30 10.61
CA GLN A 257 -29.93 12.53 9.37
C GLN A 257 -30.95 12.94 8.30
N LEU A 258 -32.22 13.09 8.70
CA LEU A 258 -33.29 13.53 7.81
C LEU A 258 -33.02 14.94 7.29
N PHE A 259 -32.69 15.87 8.19
CA PHE A 259 -32.36 17.25 7.86
C PHE A 259 -31.22 17.36 6.85
N ILE A 260 -30.13 16.60 7.03
CA ILE A 260 -29.00 16.57 6.10
C ILE A 260 -29.46 16.05 4.73
N SER A 261 -30.20 14.94 4.69
CA SER A 261 -30.69 14.36 3.44
C SER A 261 -31.59 15.33 2.66
N GLU A 262 -32.56 15.94 3.32
CA GLU A 262 -33.47 16.93 2.72
C GLU A 262 -32.72 18.16 2.24
N THR A 263 -31.82 18.71 3.08
CA THR A 263 -31.03 19.90 2.73
C THR A 263 -30.19 19.66 1.49
N ILE A 264 -29.50 18.52 1.38
CA ILE A 264 -28.67 18.19 0.22
C ILE A 264 -29.53 18.08 -1.04
N TYR A 265 -30.65 17.35 -0.97
CA TYR A 265 -31.53 17.20 -2.12
C TYR A 265 -32.10 18.53 -2.60
N ASP A 266 -32.58 19.38 -1.69
CA ASP A 266 -33.11 20.71 -2.01
C ASP A 266 -32.05 21.60 -2.68
N HIS A 267 -30.80 21.54 -2.21
CA HIS A 267 -29.70 22.30 -2.81
C HIS A 267 -29.27 21.72 -4.17
N PHE A 268 -29.36 20.41 -4.35
CA PHE A 268 -29.22 19.79 -5.66
C PHE A 268 -30.29 20.30 -6.64
N GLN A 269 -31.57 20.35 -6.25
CA GLN A 269 -32.64 20.82 -7.13
C GLN A 269 -32.54 22.33 -7.41
N THR A 270 -32.25 23.14 -6.39
CA THR A 270 -32.18 24.61 -6.50
C THR A 270 -30.86 25.15 -7.05
N LYS A 271 -29.88 24.27 -7.32
CA LYS A 271 -28.53 24.62 -7.80
C LYS A 271 -27.82 25.62 -6.88
N ARG A 272 -27.91 25.38 -5.57
CA ARG A 272 -27.25 26.17 -4.53
C ARG A 272 -26.19 25.33 -3.82
N HIS A 273 -25.27 26.00 -3.14
CA HIS A 273 -24.29 25.35 -2.26
C HIS A 273 -24.80 25.32 -0.82
N ALA A 274 -24.56 24.22 -0.12
CA ALA A 274 -24.85 24.08 1.31
C ALA A 274 -23.53 23.83 2.07
N MET A 275 -23.40 24.43 3.24
CA MET A 275 -22.38 24.09 4.22
C MET A 275 -23.09 23.53 5.45
N ILE A 276 -22.83 22.26 5.75
CA ILE A 276 -23.55 21.50 6.77
C ILE A 276 -22.54 21.07 7.83
N GLU A 277 -22.69 21.58 9.04
CA GLU A 277 -21.96 21.10 10.21
C GLU A 277 -22.79 20.01 10.89
N ALA A 278 -22.13 18.92 11.27
CA ALA A 278 -22.77 17.74 11.82
C ALA A 278 -21.84 17.09 12.86
N ASP A 279 -22.39 16.58 13.96
CA ASP A 279 -21.60 15.90 14.99
C ASP A 279 -21.13 14.51 14.55
N THR A 280 -20.00 14.05 15.10
CA THR A 280 -19.51 12.69 14.81
C THR A 280 -20.47 11.64 15.38
N GLY A 281 -20.56 10.48 14.71
CA GLY A 281 -21.40 9.37 15.17
C GLY A 281 -22.89 9.48 14.83
N ILE A 282 -23.39 10.60 14.29
CA ILE A 282 -24.81 10.75 13.90
C ILE A 282 -25.19 9.97 12.63
N GLY A 283 -24.25 9.30 11.96
CA GLY A 283 -24.49 8.57 10.70
C GLY A 283 -24.56 9.48 9.45
N LYS A 284 -23.73 10.54 9.41
CA LYS A 284 -23.65 11.50 8.29
C LYS A 284 -23.49 10.84 6.92
N SER A 285 -22.72 9.76 6.86
CA SER A 285 -22.41 9.04 5.63
C SER A 285 -23.67 8.56 4.91
N ILE A 286 -24.57 7.88 5.63
CA ILE A 286 -25.87 7.48 5.08
C ILE A 286 -26.67 8.72 4.67
N ALA A 287 -26.68 9.77 5.50
CA ALA A 287 -27.46 10.97 5.27
C ALA A 287 -27.10 11.73 3.99
N TYR A 288 -25.83 11.73 3.57
CA TYR A 288 -25.43 12.30 2.29
C TYR A 288 -25.42 11.30 1.12
N LEU A 289 -25.29 9.99 1.39
CA LEU A 289 -25.32 8.98 0.34
C LEU A 289 -26.72 8.79 -0.25
N LEU A 290 -27.76 8.81 0.59
CA LEU A 290 -29.15 8.64 0.13
C LEU A 290 -29.61 9.66 -0.91
N PRO A 291 -29.49 10.99 -0.69
CA PRO A 291 -29.79 11.97 -1.74
C PRO A 291 -28.88 11.81 -2.97
N SER A 292 -27.60 11.45 -2.78
CA SER A 292 -26.66 11.25 -3.89
C SER A 292 -27.09 10.13 -4.83
N VAL A 293 -27.44 8.98 -4.25
CA VAL A 293 -27.92 7.81 -5.00
C VAL A 293 -29.24 8.14 -5.70
N TYR A 294 -30.19 8.74 -4.98
CA TYR A 294 -31.49 9.10 -5.56
C TYR A 294 -31.34 10.07 -6.73
N GLU A 295 -30.54 11.13 -6.56
CA GLU A 295 -30.25 12.10 -7.62
C GLU A 295 -29.57 11.43 -8.83
N ALA A 296 -28.62 10.54 -8.61
CA ALA A 296 -27.94 9.83 -9.68
C ALA A 296 -28.90 8.93 -10.49
N ILE A 297 -29.82 8.25 -9.80
CA ILE A 297 -30.84 7.40 -10.43
C ILE A 297 -31.83 8.26 -11.24
N VAL A 298 -32.35 9.35 -10.66
CA VAL A 298 -33.38 10.18 -11.30
C VAL A 298 -32.82 10.96 -12.50
N THR A 299 -31.60 11.47 -12.40
CA THR A 299 -31.01 12.31 -13.45
C THR A 299 -30.21 11.53 -14.49
N GLY A 300 -29.81 10.29 -14.17
CA GLY A 300 -28.87 9.51 -14.98
C GLY A 300 -27.46 10.11 -15.05
N LYS A 301 -27.12 11.05 -14.15
CA LYS A 301 -25.81 11.71 -14.08
C LYS A 301 -25.07 11.31 -12.81
N PRO A 302 -23.73 11.19 -12.85
CA PRO A 302 -22.96 10.80 -11.69
C PRO A 302 -22.98 11.88 -10.60
N VAL A 303 -23.03 11.43 -9.34
CA VAL A 303 -22.76 12.27 -8.17
C VAL A 303 -21.36 11.91 -7.63
N VAL A 304 -20.51 12.93 -7.43
CA VAL A 304 -19.16 12.76 -6.91
C VAL A 304 -19.14 13.03 -5.42
N ILE A 305 -18.45 12.17 -4.67
CA ILE A 305 -18.22 12.29 -3.23
C ILE A 305 -16.72 12.26 -3.00
N SER A 306 -16.18 13.31 -2.40
CA SER A 306 -14.76 13.42 -2.07
C SER A 306 -14.56 13.32 -0.56
N THR A 307 -13.69 12.41 -0.13
CA THR A 307 -13.33 12.24 1.28
C THR A 307 -11.91 12.73 1.58
N SER A 308 -11.59 12.91 2.86
CA SER A 308 -10.25 13.33 3.29
C SER A 308 -9.18 12.24 3.13
N ASN A 309 -9.55 10.96 3.17
CA ASN A 309 -8.60 9.84 3.06
C ASN A 309 -9.21 8.57 2.45
N VAL A 310 -8.33 7.67 2.02
CA VAL A 310 -8.65 6.39 1.35
C VAL A 310 -9.39 5.39 2.26
N ASN A 311 -9.13 5.42 3.57
CA ASN A 311 -9.81 4.53 4.52
C ASN A 311 -11.30 4.87 4.61
N LEU A 312 -11.64 6.16 4.64
CA LEU A 312 -13.03 6.63 4.60
C LEU A 312 -13.73 6.21 3.30
N GLN A 313 -13.06 6.24 2.15
CA GLN A 313 -13.64 5.75 0.88
C GLN A 313 -14.03 4.27 0.98
N THR A 314 -13.12 3.47 1.54
CA THR A 314 -13.31 2.03 1.67
C THR A 314 -14.46 1.73 2.64
N LYS A 315 -14.55 2.49 3.74
CA LYS A 315 -15.66 2.40 4.70
C LYS A 315 -17.00 2.73 4.03
N LEU A 316 -17.08 3.84 3.29
CA LEU A 316 -18.29 4.25 2.58
C LEU A 316 -18.80 3.16 1.62
N LEU A 317 -17.89 2.51 0.88
CA LEU A 317 -18.30 1.47 -0.06
C LEU A 317 -18.66 0.15 0.65
N LYS A 318 -17.82 -0.32 1.58
CA LYS A 318 -17.97 -1.64 2.20
C LYS A 318 -19.04 -1.69 3.26
N GLU A 319 -19.24 -0.63 4.02
CA GLU A 319 -20.21 -0.60 5.12
C GLU A 319 -21.49 0.12 4.68
N ASP A 320 -21.38 1.40 4.31
CA ASP A 320 -22.57 2.24 4.13
C ASP A 320 -23.31 1.93 2.81
N MET A 321 -22.59 1.80 1.70
CA MET A 321 -23.20 1.47 0.40
C MET A 321 -23.75 0.04 0.33
N GLN A 322 -23.18 -0.91 1.06
CA GLN A 322 -23.73 -2.27 1.14
C GLN A 322 -25.12 -2.26 1.80
N GLN A 323 -25.30 -1.46 2.86
CA GLN A 323 -26.60 -1.27 3.49
C GLN A 323 -27.61 -0.64 2.52
N ILE A 324 -27.18 0.41 1.79
CA ILE A 324 -28.04 1.09 0.81
C ILE A 324 -28.42 0.15 -0.34
N ASN A 325 -27.50 -0.65 -0.88
CA ASN A 325 -27.80 -1.60 -1.97
C ASN A 325 -28.88 -2.61 -1.59
N HIS A 326 -28.97 -3.01 -0.31
CA HIS A 326 -30.02 -3.90 0.16
C HIS A 326 -31.41 -3.24 0.09
N PHE A 327 -31.52 -1.91 0.22
CA PHE A 327 -32.80 -1.19 0.07
C PHE A 327 -33.32 -1.21 -1.36
N PHE A 328 -32.45 -0.90 -2.31
CA PHE A 328 -32.84 -0.75 -3.71
C PHE A 328 -33.14 -2.09 -4.39
N LYS A 329 -32.82 -3.23 -3.76
CA LYS A 329 -32.93 -4.58 -4.33
C LYS A 329 -32.24 -4.70 -5.71
N SER A 330 -31.34 -3.78 -6.01
CA SER A 330 -30.56 -3.65 -7.23
C SER A 330 -29.16 -3.17 -6.86
N THR A 331 -28.18 -3.45 -7.73
CA THR A 331 -26.80 -3.00 -7.48
C THR A 331 -26.66 -1.58 -8.02
N ILE A 332 -26.47 -0.59 -7.14
CA ILE A 332 -26.09 0.75 -7.56
C ILE A 332 -24.63 0.70 -8.00
N ASN A 333 -24.33 1.22 -9.18
CA ASN A 333 -22.98 1.24 -9.71
C ASN A 333 -22.18 2.34 -8.99
N VAL A 334 -21.33 1.92 -8.06
CA VAL A 334 -20.44 2.81 -7.31
C VAL A 334 -18.99 2.44 -7.59
N SER A 335 -18.17 3.42 -7.97
CA SER A 335 -16.73 3.25 -8.17
C SER A 335 -15.92 4.04 -7.14
N ILE A 336 -14.92 3.40 -6.53
CA ILE A 336 -13.85 4.11 -5.82
C ILE A 336 -12.75 4.44 -6.83
N VAL A 337 -12.42 5.72 -6.94
CA VAL A 337 -11.41 6.23 -7.86
C VAL A 337 -10.24 6.79 -7.06
N LYS A 338 -9.03 6.30 -7.36
CA LYS A 338 -7.77 6.72 -6.73
C LYS A 338 -6.79 7.26 -7.77
N GLY A 339 -5.70 7.87 -7.33
CA GLY A 339 -4.63 8.30 -8.23
C GLY A 339 -3.97 7.13 -8.97
N LYS A 340 -3.41 7.40 -10.16
CA LYS A 340 -2.70 6.40 -10.99
C LYS A 340 -1.62 5.60 -10.25
N ASN A 341 -0.97 6.22 -9.26
CA ASN A 341 0.07 5.60 -8.42
C ASN A 341 -0.45 4.55 -7.42
N HIS A 342 -1.76 4.28 -7.40
CA HIS A 342 -2.34 3.18 -6.64
C HIS A 342 -2.50 1.91 -7.47
N TYR A 343 -2.58 2.02 -8.79
CA TYR A 343 -2.88 0.88 -9.66
C TYR A 343 -1.59 0.24 -10.20
N LEU A 344 -1.56 -1.09 -10.21
CA LEU A 344 -0.48 -1.85 -10.85
C LEU A 344 -0.49 -1.62 -12.37
N SER A 345 0.68 -1.32 -12.94
CA SER A 345 0.93 -1.46 -14.37
C SER A 345 1.30 -2.91 -14.70
N LEU A 346 0.45 -3.58 -15.48
CA LEU A 346 0.72 -4.97 -15.88
C LEU A 346 1.96 -5.07 -16.80
N ALA A 347 2.21 -4.07 -17.64
CA ALA A 347 3.40 -4.04 -18.49
C ALA A 347 4.70 -3.91 -17.69
N LYS A 348 4.71 -3.05 -16.66
CA LYS A 348 5.87 -2.91 -15.75
C LYS A 348 6.06 -4.16 -14.91
N PHE A 349 4.97 -4.77 -14.44
CA PHE A 349 5.05 -6.02 -13.70
C PHE A 349 5.58 -7.17 -14.55
N GLU A 350 5.14 -7.33 -15.79
CA GLU A 350 5.66 -8.33 -16.72
C GLU A 350 7.17 -8.16 -16.93
N THR A 351 7.63 -6.93 -17.14
CA THR A 351 9.06 -6.62 -17.27
C THR A 351 9.81 -6.97 -15.97
N PHE A 352 9.26 -6.57 -14.82
CA PHE A 352 9.84 -6.85 -13.51
C PHE A 352 9.93 -8.35 -13.22
N LEU A 353 8.87 -9.11 -13.54
CA LEU A 353 8.79 -10.55 -13.35
C LEU A 353 9.93 -11.25 -14.11
N HIS A 354 10.16 -10.86 -15.36
CA HIS A 354 11.19 -11.46 -16.23
C HIS A 354 12.61 -10.91 -16.00
N ASP A 355 12.80 -9.86 -15.20
CA ASP A 355 14.13 -9.33 -14.88
C ASP A 355 14.98 -10.38 -14.13
N GLN A 356 16.06 -10.82 -14.79
CA GLN A 356 17.03 -11.79 -14.27
C GLN A 356 18.17 -11.14 -13.47
N LEU A 357 18.33 -9.82 -13.51
CA LEU A 357 19.39 -9.11 -12.79
C LEU A 357 19.01 -8.87 -11.32
N GLN A 358 17.73 -8.72 -11.04
CA GLN A 358 17.19 -8.43 -9.71
C GLN A 358 16.70 -9.70 -9.00
N LYS A 359 17.64 -10.43 -8.37
CA LYS A 359 17.35 -11.72 -7.70
C LYS A 359 17.35 -11.68 -6.18
N SER A 360 17.32 -10.52 -5.53
CA SER A 360 17.31 -10.51 -4.05
C SER A 360 16.01 -11.11 -3.51
N TYR A 361 16.07 -11.60 -2.27
CA TYR A 361 14.91 -12.09 -1.50
C TYR A 361 13.66 -11.20 -1.66
N HIS A 362 13.85 -9.88 -1.54
CA HIS A 362 12.80 -8.87 -1.66
C HIS A 362 12.10 -8.87 -3.02
N HIS A 363 12.86 -8.98 -4.10
CA HIS A 363 12.31 -8.98 -5.45
C HIS A 363 11.51 -10.26 -5.69
N GLN A 364 12.03 -11.42 -5.28
CA GLN A 364 11.32 -12.70 -5.45
C GLN A 364 10.04 -12.75 -4.62
N LEU A 365 10.09 -12.28 -3.37
CA LEU A 365 8.91 -12.22 -2.50
C LEU A 365 7.82 -11.36 -3.15
N ILE A 366 8.14 -10.16 -3.63
CA ILE A 366 7.15 -9.26 -4.24
C ILE A 366 6.61 -9.84 -5.56
N LYS A 367 7.45 -10.47 -6.39
CA LYS A 367 6.99 -11.18 -7.60
C LYS A 367 5.96 -12.25 -7.24
N ALA A 368 6.26 -13.09 -6.25
CA ALA A 368 5.37 -14.15 -5.79
C ALA A 368 4.06 -13.60 -5.21
N MET A 369 4.12 -12.57 -4.36
CA MET A 369 2.94 -11.88 -3.81
C MET A 369 2.01 -11.36 -4.90
N ILE A 370 2.56 -10.65 -5.90
CA ILE A 370 1.75 -10.06 -6.97
C ILE A 370 1.16 -11.15 -7.87
N LEU A 371 1.92 -12.19 -8.22
CA LEU A 371 1.41 -13.31 -9.02
C LEU A 371 0.17 -13.95 -8.39
N VAL A 372 0.20 -14.23 -7.08
CA VAL A 372 -0.96 -14.79 -6.37
C VAL A 372 -2.08 -13.77 -6.29
N TRP A 373 -1.78 -12.52 -5.90
CA TRP A 373 -2.77 -11.45 -5.76
C TRP A 373 -3.55 -11.16 -7.06
N LEU A 374 -2.90 -11.25 -8.23
CA LEU A 374 -3.53 -11.07 -9.53
C LEU A 374 -4.63 -12.10 -9.82
N THR A 375 -4.59 -13.27 -9.17
CA THR A 375 -5.66 -14.28 -9.24
C THR A 375 -6.88 -13.95 -8.39
N GLU A 376 -6.82 -12.88 -7.57
CA GLU A 376 -7.82 -12.52 -6.57
C GLU A 376 -8.38 -11.11 -6.73
N THR A 377 -7.56 -10.17 -7.21
CA THR A 377 -7.96 -8.76 -7.33
C THR A 377 -8.87 -8.50 -8.54
N ASP A 378 -9.91 -7.72 -8.31
CA ASP A 378 -10.78 -7.19 -9.38
C ASP A 378 -10.33 -5.78 -9.81
N THR A 379 -9.60 -5.08 -8.93
CA THR A 379 -9.31 -3.64 -9.04
C THR A 379 -7.89 -3.35 -9.49
N GLY A 380 -6.92 -4.22 -9.15
CA GLY A 380 -5.49 -3.96 -9.33
C GLY A 380 -4.96 -2.82 -8.46
N ASP A 381 -5.67 -2.48 -7.40
CA ASP A 381 -5.25 -1.50 -6.41
C ASP A 381 -4.20 -2.09 -5.49
N LEU A 382 -2.96 -1.61 -5.59
CA LEU A 382 -1.84 -2.09 -4.79
C LEU A 382 -2.01 -1.78 -3.30
N ASP A 383 -2.95 -0.92 -2.88
CA ASP A 383 -3.29 -0.77 -1.46
C ASP A 383 -3.96 -2.02 -0.88
N GLU A 384 -4.46 -2.93 -1.73
CA GLU A 384 -4.97 -4.23 -1.29
C GLU A 384 -3.87 -5.12 -0.71
N ILE A 385 -2.59 -4.85 -0.98
CA ILE A 385 -1.48 -5.69 -0.53
C ILE A 385 -0.49 -4.93 0.35
N GLN A 386 0.00 -5.60 1.39
CA GLN A 386 0.90 -4.97 2.36
C GLN A 386 2.37 -5.11 1.94
N PHE A 387 2.88 -4.09 1.23
CA PHE A 387 4.31 -3.99 0.92
C PHE A 387 5.14 -3.73 2.19
N PRO A 388 6.26 -4.45 2.40
CA PRO A 388 7.19 -4.12 3.47
C PRO A 388 7.66 -2.65 3.33
N LYS A 389 7.72 -1.90 4.45
CA LYS A 389 8.06 -0.47 4.43
C LYS A 389 9.37 -0.14 3.69
N ARG A 390 10.37 -1.04 3.77
CA ARG A 390 11.66 -0.91 3.07
C ARG A 390 11.57 -1.06 1.55
N ASP A 391 10.51 -1.70 1.05
CA ASP A 391 10.36 -2.07 -0.36
C ASP A 391 9.40 -1.14 -1.11
N GLN A 392 9.03 0.00 -0.52
CA GLN A 392 8.15 1.00 -1.14
C GLN A 392 8.71 1.56 -2.45
N HIS A 393 10.03 1.54 -2.62
CA HIS A 393 10.69 1.92 -3.87
C HIS A 393 10.37 0.95 -5.02
N ILE A 394 10.21 -0.35 -4.74
CA ILE A 394 9.79 -1.35 -5.74
C ILE A 394 8.35 -1.08 -6.15
N ARG A 395 7.46 -0.81 -5.18
CA ARG A 395 6.07 -0.42 -5.46
C ARG A 395 5.99 0.77 -6.42
N GLN A 396 6.78 1.82 -6.19
CA GLN A 396 6.81 3.01 -7.05
C GLN A 396 7.25 2.73 -8.49
N GLN A 397 8.00 1.66 -8.73
CA GLN A 397 8.41 1.25 -10.07
C GLN A 397 7.33 0.43 -10.79
N LEU A 398 6.35 -0.12 -10.07
CA LEU A 398 5.33 -1.01 -10.60
C LEU A 398 4.00 -0.30 -10.92
N VAL A 399 3.83 0.94 -10.46
CA VAL A 399 2.58 1.70 -10.65
C VAL A 399 2.49 2.36 -12.02
N VAL A 400 1.28 2.71 -12.44
CA VAL A 400 1.05 3.48 -13.67
C VAL A 400 1.57 4.90 -13.52
N ASN A 401 2.50 5.30 -14.40
CA ASN A 401 3.03 6.68 -14.44
C ASN A 401 2.50 7.43 -15.65
N ASN A 402 2.39 6.75 -16.78
CA ASN A 402 1.85 7.28 -18.02
C ASN A 402 0.77 6.32 -18.56
N ARG A 403 -0.35 6.89 -18.99
CA ARG A 403 -1.49 6.16 -19.54
C ARG A 403 -1.10 5.17 -20.65
N ASN A 404 -0.14 5.57 -21.49
CA ASN A 404 0.23 4.77 -22.65
C ASN A 404 1.07 3.52 -22.31
N GLU A 405 1.56 3.39 -21.08
CA GLU A 405 2.43 2.26 -20.66
C GLU A 405 1.68 0.91 -20.71
N ASP A 406 0.38 0.93 -20.44
CA ASP A 406 -0.45 -0.28 -20.30
C ASP A 406 -1.41 -0.52 -21.48
N ILE A 407 -1.33 0.28 -22.54
CA ILE A 407 -2.26 0.19 -23.69
C ILE A 407 -2.31 -1.21 -24.29
N ASN A 408 -1.18 -1.92 -24.32
CA ASN A 408 -1.10 -3.28 -24.88
C ASN A 408 -1.89 -4.31 -24.07
N TRP A 409 -2.23 -4.02 -22.82
CA TRP A 409 -3.08 -4.87 -21.98
C TRP A 409 -4.57 -4.60 -22.20
N GLY A 410 -4.94 -3.54 -22.94
CA GLY A 410 -6.31 -3.24 -23.35
C GLY A 410 -7.30 -3.26 -22.18
N MET A 411 -8.37 -4.07 -22.30
CA MET A 411 -9.39 -4.23 -21.25
C MET A 411 -8.87 -4.85 -19.95
N TYR A 412 -7.66 -5.41 -19.92
CA TYR A 412 -7.04 -5.95 -18.71
C TYR A 412 -6.24 -4.92 -17.92
N SER A 413 -5.92 -3.75 -18.50
CA SER A 413 -5.30 -2.65 -17.75
C SER A 413 -6.22 -2.19 -16.62
N PHE A 414 -5.77 -2.37 -15.38
CA PHE A 414 -6.53 -1.98 -14.19
C PHE A 414 -6.91 -0.49 -14.20
N TYR A 415 -5.98 0.36 -14.64
CA TYR A 415 -6.19 1.80 -14.70
C TYR A 415 -7.23 2.21 -15.77
N GLU A 416 -7.18 1.61 -16.96
CA GLU A 416 -8.22 1.90 -17.98
C GLU A 416 -9.58 1.31 -17.57
N ARG A 417 -9.60 0.15 -16.90
CA ARG A 417 -10.84 -0.42 -16.35
C ARG A 417 -11.51 0.50 -15.34
N ILE A 418 -10.77 1.03 -14.35
CA ILE A 418 -11.40 1.91 -13.36
C ILE A 418 -11.89 3.21 -13.99
N ARG A 419 -11.20 3.72 -15.01
CA ARG A 419 -11.65 4.89 -15.79
C ARG A 419 -12.96 4.61 -16.53
N GLN A 420 -13.08 3.44 -17.17
CA GLN A 420 -14.31 3.02 -17.81
C GLN A 420 -15.43 2.84 -16.77
N GLN A 421 -15.16 2.14 -15.68
CA GLN A 421 -16.12 1.94 -14.59
C GLN A 421 -16.60 3.26 -13.99
N ALA A 422 -15.70 4.22 -13.77
CA ALA A 422 -16.05 5.55 -13.28
C ALA A 422 -17.00 6.27 -14.23
N SER A 423 -16.78 6.18 -15.54
CA SER A 423 -17.66 6.79 -16.56
C SER A 423 -19.08 6.20 -16.61
N GLU A 424 -19.25 4.98 -16.12
CA GLU A 424 -20.52 4.25 -16.09
C GLU A 424 -21.13 4.21 -14.68
N SER A 425 -20.46 4.82 -13.69
CA SER A 425 -20.88 4.81 -12.30
C SER A 425 -21.87 5.92 -12.00
N GLN A 426 -22.82 5.62 -11.12
CA GLN A 426 -23.84 6.54 -10.66
C GLN A 426 -23.32 7.37 -9.48
N VAL A 427 -22.51 6.74 -8.62
CA VAL A 427 -21.82 7.43 -7.53
C VAL A 427 -20.33 7.17 -7.67
N ILE A 428 -19.54 8.23 -7.58
CA ILE A 428 -18.09 8.16 -7.68
C ILE A 428 -17.51 8.64 -6.37
N ILE A 429 -16.78 7.76 -5.69
CA ILE A 429 -16.12 8.07 -4.42
C ILE A 429 -14.64 8.29 -4.70
N THR A 430 -14.11 9.45 -4.34
CA THR A 430 -12.71 9.85 -4.53
C THR A 430 -12.17 10.52 -3.26
N ASN A 431 -10.91 10.98 -3.28
CA ASN A 431 -10.35 11.79 -2.20
C ASN A 431 -10.13 13.23 -2.65
N HIS A 432 -9.93 14.11 -1.67
CA HIS A 432 -9.65 15.52 -1.89
C HIS A 432 -8.42 15.74 -2.79
N ALA A 433 -7.39 14.90 -2.63
CA ALA A 433 -6.15 15.01 -3.39
C ALA A 433 -6.38 14.79 -4.90
N LEU A 434 -7.03 13.69 -5.26
CA LEU A 434 -7.35 13.37 -6.65
C LEU A 434 -8.36 14.36 -7.22
N LEU A 435 -9.41 14.72 -6.46
CA LEU A 435 -10.34 15.75 -6.89
C LEU A 435 -9.62 17.06 -7.23
N SER A 436 -8.67 17.48 -6.40
CA SER A 436 -7.88 18.71 -6.63
C SER A 436 -6.99 18.61 -7.86
N LEU A 437 -6.39 17.44 -8.10
CA LEU A 437 -5.59 17.19 -9.30
C LEU A 437 -6.45 17.22 -10.58
N ASP A 438 -7.60 16.55 -10.55
CA ASP A 438 -8.54 16.50 -11.68
C ASP A 438 -9.11 17.89 -12.02
N LEU A 439 -9.24 18.79 -11.04
CA LEU A 439 -9.60 20.18 -11.31
C LEU A 439 -8.53 20.95 -12.11
N LYS A 440 -7.28 20.48 -12.15
CA LYS A 440 -6.14 21.15 -12.83
C LYS A 440 -5.83 20.56 -14.20
N THR A 441 -6.13 19.28 -14.43
CA THR A 441 -5.74 18.56 -15.64
C THR A 441 -6.89 18.42 -16.65
N ASN A 442 -6.54 18.30 -17.94
CA ASN A 442 -7.52 17.95 -18.99
C ASN A 442 -7.70 16.43 -19.17
N ASP A 443 -6.77 15.62 -18.66
CA ASP A 443 -6.92 14.17 -18.57
C ASP A 443 -7.43 13.82 -17.18
N THR A 444 -8.75 13.90 -17.00
CA THR A 444 -9.42 13.62 -15.73
C THR A 444 -9.79 12.15 -15.63
N LEU A 445 -9.66 11.60 -14.42
CA LEU A 445 -10.11 10.26 -14.10
C LEU A 445 -11.58 10.27 -13.68
N ILE A 446 -12.01 11.35 -13.04
CA ILE A 446 -13.40 11.62 -12.70
C ILE A 446 -14.11 12.14 -13.97
N PRO A 447 -15.19 11.49 -14.43
CA PRO A 447 -15.99 11.94 -15.57
C PRO A 447 -16.71 13.25 -15.25
N SER A 448 -17.30 13.92 -16.25
CA SER A 448 -18.05 15.14 -16.01
C SER A 448 -19.21 14.91 -15.03
N TYR A 449 -19.31 15.77 -14.02
CA TYR A 449 -20.32 15.72 -12.97
C TYR A 449 -20.92 17.11 -12.73
N ASN A 450 -22.13 17.14 -12.18
CA ASN A 450 -22.84 18.38 -11.83
C ASN A 450 -23.11 18.50 -10.32
N LYS A 451 -22.87 17.42 -9.57
CA LYS A 451 -23.17 17.29 -8.14
C LYS A 451 -21.93 16.78 -7.43
N LEU A 452 -21.54 17.49 -6.38
CA LEU A 452 -20.35 17.21 -5.59
C LEU A 452 -20.70 17.30 -4.10
N ILE A 453 -20.25 16.31 -3.34
CA ILE A 453 -20.24 16.33 -1.88
C ILE A 453 -18.78 16.30 -1.41
N LEU A 454 -18.43 17.23 -0.54
CA LEU A 454 -17.14 17.26 0.14
C LEU A 454 -17.34 16.80 1.58
N ASP A 455 -16.95 15.57 1.87
CA ASP A 455 -16.97 15.04 3.24
C ASP A 455 -15.70 15.48 3.98
N GLU A 456 -15.81 15.83 5.25
CA GLU A 456 -14.73 16.43 6.05
C GLU A 456 -14.06 17.62 5.34
N ALA A 457 -14.87 18.49 4.74
CA ALA A 457 -14.45 19.62 3.89
C ALA A 457 -13.45 20.58 4.56
N HIS A 458 -13.33 20.58 5.89
CA HIS A 458 -12.32 21.36 6.62
C HIS A 458 -10.87 20.96 6.27
N HIS A 459 -10.66 19.75 5.72
CA HIS A 459 -9.36 19.31 5.20
C HIS A 459 -9.13 19.67 3.72
N PHE A 460 -10.16 20.15 3.02
CA PHE A 460 -10.12 20.31 1.57
C PHE A 460 -9.16 21.41 1.12
N ASP A 461 -9.19 22.62 1.71
CA ASP A 461 -8.32 23.74 1.31
C ASP A 461 -6.84 23.40 1.47
N LEU A 462 -6.45 22.85 2.62
CA LEU A 462 -5.06 22.43 2.86
C LEU A 462 -4.65 21.30 1.91
N THR A 463 -5.53 20.33 1.65
CA THR A 463 -5.21 19.24 0.71
C THR A 463 -5.07 19.78 -0.71
N ALA A 464 -6.02 20.59 -1.16
CA ALA A 464 -5.96 21.21 -2.48
C ALA A 464 -4.72 22.09 -2.63
N SER A 465 -4.36 22.87 -1.61
CA SER A 465 -3.17 23.74 -1.64
C SER A 465 -1.88 22.94 -1.88
N ARG A 466 -1.73 21.79 -1.22
CA ARG A 466 -0.60 20.86 -1.41
C ARG A 466 -0.55 20.27 -2.82
N TYR A 467 -1.69 19.81 -3.34
CA TYR A 467 -1.75 19.09 -4.62
C TYR A 467 -1.85 20.02 -5.84
N LEU A 468 -2.33 21.25 -5.67
CA LEU A 468 -2.20 22.32 -6.67
C LEU A 468 -0.77 22.90 -6.69
N GLY A 469 -0.04 22.71 -5.58
CA GLY A 469 1.36 23.02 -5.41
C GLY A 469 2.29 22.36 -6.44
N GLU A 470 3.53 22.84 -6.49
CA GLU A 470 4.59 22.35 -7.39
C GLU A 470 5.67 21.69 -6.52
N SER A 471 6.14 20.49 -6.88
CA SER A 471 7.26 19.85 -6.18
C SER A 471 8.28 19.27 -7.15
N LEU A 472 9.55 19.30 -6.78
CA LEU A 472 10.66 18.78 -7.57
C LEU A 472 11.75 18.24 -6.64
N ASN A 473 12.34 17.09 -6.96
CA ASN A 473 13.46 16.57 -6.18
C ASN A 473 14.62 16.09 -7.08
N TYR A 474 15.81 16.04 -6.48
CA TYR A 474 17.05 15.67 -7.18
C TYR A 474 16.96 14.30 -7.86
N PHE A 475 16.49 13.28 -7.14
CA PHE A 475 16.52 11.91 -7.62
C PHE A 475 15.57 11.68 -8.79
N GLU A 476 14.42 12.35 -8.80
CA GLU A 476 13.47 12.34 -9.92
C GLU A 476 14.10 12.88 -11.21
N LEU A 477 14.76 14.04 -11.15
CA LEU A 477 15.46 14.62 -12.29
C LEU A 477 16.61 13.73 -12.80
N ILE A 478 17.41 13.17 -11.89
CA ILE A 478 18.52 12.30 -12.28
C ILE A 478 18.03 10.98 -12.85
N ALA A 479 16.99 10.38 -12.27
CA ALA A 479 16.38 9.15 -12.79
C ALA A 479 15.80 9.38 -14.20
N TYR A 480 15.16 10.53 -14.42
CA TYR A 480 14.69 10.95 -15.73
C TYR A 480 15.83 11.02 -16.76
N LEU A 481 16.92 11.73 -16.44
CA LEU A 481 18.07 11.87 -17.32
C LEU A 481 18.83 10.55 -17.54
N GLN A 482 18.82 9.64 -16.56
CA GLN A 482 19.33 8.28 -16.72
C GLN A 482 18.48 7.45 -17.69
N ARG A 483 17.15 7.56 -17.62
CA ARG A 483 16.23 6.91 -18.57
C ARG A 483 16.49 7.40 -20.00
N LEU A 484 16.56 8.72 -20.20
CA LEU A 484 16.91 9.30 -21.49
C LEU A 484 18.26 8.77 -22.00
N GLU A 485 19.29 8.75 -21.16
CA GLU A 485 20.60 8.21 -21.54
C GLU A 485 20.53 6.74 -21.94
N MET A 486 19.76 5.91 -21.22
CA MET A 486 19.56 4.49 -21.55
C MET A 486 18.83 4.30 -22.88
N GLU A 487 17.85 5.15 -23.21
CA GLU A 487 17.17 5.13 -24.50
C GLU A 487 18.12 5.50 -25.64
N LEU A 488 18.99 6.49 -25.43
CA LEU A 488 20.05 6.84 -26.38
C LEU A 488 21.13 5.75 -26.52
N ASN A 489 21.28 4.85 -25.54
CA ASN A 489 22.23 3.73 -25.61
C ASN A 489 21.73 2.58 -26.49
N LYS A 490 20.42 2.47 -26.72
CA LYS A 490 19.82 1.44 -27.58
C LYS A 490 19.95 1.75 -29.08
N GLN A 491 20.35 2.97 -29.45
CA GLN A 491 20.49 3.42 -30.83
C GLN A 491 21.98 3.78 -31.08
N GLU A 492 22.59 3.17 -32.11
CA GLU A 492 24.05 3.16 -32.36
C GLU A 492 24.71 4.56 -32.54
N MET A 493 26.04 4.53 -32.60
CA MET A 493 27.15 5.52 -32.67
C MET A 493 26.93 7.01 -33.03
N GLU A 494 25.80 7.45 -33.58
CA GLU A 494 25.55 8.85 -34.01
C GLU A 494 25.19 9.83 -32.87
N ARG A 495 25.06 9.35 -31.63
CA ARG A 495 24.49 10.12 -30.51
C ARG A 495 25.48 10.63 -29.45
N SER A 496 26.78 10.63 -29.74
CA SER A 496 27.83 11.04 -28.77
C SER A 496 27.63 12.45 -28.22
N LYS A 497 27.26 13.40 -29.08
CA LYS A 497 27.00 14.81 -28.71
C LYS A 497 25.78 14.96 -27.79
N GLN A 498 24.73 14.18 -28.01
CA GLN A 498 23.53 14.19 -27.16
C GLN A 498 23.82 13.61 -25.77
N ARG A 499 24.67 12.57 -25.69
CA ARG A 499 25.12 12.01 -24.42
C ARG A 499 25.96 13.01 -23.62
N GLU A 500 26.89 13.70 -24.29
CA GLU A 500 27.67 14.77 -23.67
C GLU A 500 26.78 15.88 -23.11
N GLN A 501 25.74 16.27 -23.85
CA GLN A 501 24.76 17.25 -23.38
C GLN A 501 23.99 16.78 -22.13
N ILE A 502 23.51 15.53 -22.11
CA ILE A 502 22.85 14.95 -20.93
C ILE A 502 23.81 14.94 -19.73
N LEU A 503 25.08 14.57 -19.94
CA LEU A 503 26.08 14.57 -18.88
C LEU A 503 26.32 15.96 -18.30
N ASN A 504 26.40 16.99 -19.15
CA ASN A 504 26.54 18.38 -18.73
C ASN A 504 25.32 18.85 -17.92
N VAL A 505 24.10 18.49 -18.34
CA VAL A 505 22.88 18.77 -17.57
C VAL A 505 22.92 18.09 -16.21
N LYS A 506 23.33 16.82 -16.13
CA LYS A 506 23.49 16.10 -14.85
C LYS A 506 24.47 16.81 -13.91
N TYR A 507 25.59 17.31 -14.44
CA TYR A 507 26.58 18.04 -13.67
C TYR A 507 26.04 19.38 -13.13
N GLU A 508 25.33 20.14 -13.96
CA GLU A 508 24.73 21.41 -13.56
C GLU A 508 23.63 21.19 -12.50
N ILE A 509 22.78 20.17 -12.67
CA ILE A 509 21.78 19.78 -11.67
C ILE A 509 22.45 19.38 -10.36
N ASP A 510 23.51 18.54 -10.38
CA ASP A 510 24.21 18.15 -9.16
C ASP A 510 24.82 19.36 -8.43
N SER A 511 25.42 20.27 -9.19
CA SER A 511 25.99 21.52 -8.66
C SER A 511 24.91 22.40 -8.02
N LEU A 512 23.79 22.61 -8.71
CA LEU A 512 22.66 23.39 -8.20
C LEU A 512 22.09 22.78 -6.91
N PHE A 513 21.82 21.48 -6.90
CA PHE A 513 21.23 20.81 -5.74
C PHE A 513 22.17 20.77 -4.53
N ARG A 514 23.49 20.72 -4.73
CA ARG A 514 24.45 20.91 -3.63
C ARG A 514 24.42 22.32 -3.06
N LEU A 515 24.30 23.34 -3.90
CA LEU A 515 24.17 24.73 -3.43
C LEU A 515 22.88 24.90 -2.61
N LEU A 516 21.76 24.37 -3.11
CA LEU A 516 20.49 24.34 -2.37
C LEU A 516 20.62 23.58 -1.05
N PHE A 517 21.31 22.45 -1.04
CA PHE A 517 21.53 21.67 0.19
C PHE A 517 22.32 22.46 1.23
N LEU A 518 23.42 23.10 0.82
CA LEU A 518 24.23 23.95 1.69
C LEU A 518 23.44 25.16 2.19
N TYR A 519 22.60 25.75 1.34
CA TYR A 519 21.72 26.84 1.73
C TYR A 519 20.78 26.43 2.88
N VAL A 520 20.16 25.25 2.81
CA VAL A 520 19.32 24.76 3.92
C VAL A 520 20.18 24.39 5.14
N LYS A 521 21.29 23.67 4.94
CA LYS A 521 22.16 23.17 6.02
C LYS A 521 22.81 24.29 6.82
N ASN A 522 23.24 25.37 6.18
CA ASN A 522 23.96 26.47 6.82
C ASN A 522 23.05 27.54 7.43
N ALA A 523 21.73 27.41 7.28
CA ALA A 523 20.79 28.37 7.83
C ALA A 523 20.85 28.43 9.37
N LYS A 524 20.57 29.61 9.92
CA LYS A 524 20.50 29.81 11.38
C LYS A 524 19.31 29.03 11.95
N SER A 525 19.35 28.72 13.25
CA SER A 525 18.29 27.94 13.91
C SER A 525 16.89 28.57 13.77
N MET A 526 16.80 29.91 13.77
CA MET A 526 15.54 30.64 13.59
C MET A 526 14.97 30.57 12.16
N GLU A 527 15.76 30.12 11.18
CA GLU A 527 15.38 30.00 9.77
C GLU A 527 15.09 28.55 9.36
N LYS A 528 15.15 27.61 10.32
CA LYS A 528 14.96 26.17 10.11
C LYS A 528 13.69 25.69 10.80
N SER A 529 12.91 24.89 10.10
CA SER A 529 11.87 24.02 10.70
C SER A 529 12.20 22.55 10.44
N TYR A 530 11.49 21.65 11.12
CA TYR A 530 11.61 20.21 10.91
C TYR A 530 10.25 19.63 10.53
N ASN A 531 10.20 18.74 9.55
CA ASN A 531 8.99 18.00 9.23
C ASN A 531 8.85 16.72 10.08
N ASP A 532 7.71 16.04 9.97
CA ASP A 532 7.40 14.81 10.72
C ASP A 532 8.40 13.66 10.51
N LYS A 533 9.19 13.72 9.42
CA LYS A 533 10.26 12.75 9.10
C LYS A 533 11.64 13.19 9.62
N GLY A 534 11.71 14.28 10.39
CA GLY A 534 12.95 14.83 10.93
C GLY A 534 13.83 15.58 9.91
N ARG A 535 13.32 15.92 8.72
CA ARG A 535 14.07 16.67 7.71
C ARG A 535 14.09 18.16 8.03
N ILE A 536 15.21 18.82 7.74
CA ILE A 536 15.37 20.26 7.89
C ILE A 536 14.70 20.96 6.71
N GLN A 537 13.89 21.98 6.99
CA GLN A 537 13.23 22.80 5.98
C GLN A 537 13.69 24.26 6.10
N ARG A 538 13.75 24.96 4.96
CA ARG A 538 13.99 26.41 4.88
C ARG A 538 13.19 27.03 3.74
N THR A 539 12.52 28.15 4.00
CA THR A 539 11.81 28.92 2.97
C THR A 539 12.78 29.47 1.92
N TRP A 540 12.36 29.44 0.65
CA TRP A 540 13.05 30.02 -0.48
C TRP A 540 12.23 31.17 -1.06
N GLU A 541 12.85 32.34 -1.17
CA GLU A 541 12.25 33.51 -1.84
C GLU A 541 13.10 33.89 -3.06
N PRO A 542 12.56 33.80 -4.27
CA PRO A 542 13.21 34.34 -5.47
C PRO A 542 13.38 35.86 -5.35
N GLY A 543 14.54 36.35 -5.75
CA GLY A 543 14.96 37.73 -5.66
C GLY A 543 15.50 38.13 -4.29
N ASN A 544 15.77 37.18 -3.38
CA ASN A 544 16.35 37.53 -2.09
C ASN A 544 17.76 38.15 -2.26
N ASP A 545 18.02 39.24 -1.57
CA ASP A 545 19.25 40.03 -1.74
C ASP A 545 20.49 39.43 -1.04
N THR A 546 20.36 38.20 -0.53
CA THR A 546 21.47 37.52 0.14
C THR A 546 22.55 37.09 -0.85
N HIS A 547 23.80 37.02 -0.37
CA HIS A 547 24.91 36.55 -1.20
C HIS A 547 24.67 35.13 -1.72
N ASP A 548 24.21 34.22 -0.86
CA ASP A 548 23.93 32.83 -1.21
C ASP A 548 22.75 32.72 -2.20
N GLY A 549 21.71 33.55 -2.04
CA GLY A 549 20.56 33.59 -2.93
C GLY A 549 20.94 33.96 -4.37
N LYS A 550 21.77 35.00 -4.54
CA LYS A 550 22.27 35.41 -5.86
C LYS A 550 23.09 34.31 -6.54
N ILE A 551 23.97 33.64 -5.79
CA ILE A 551 24.76 32.50 -6.30
C ILE A 551 23.84 31.36 -6.77
N ILE A 552 22.81 31.04 -5.98
CA ILE A 552 21.86 30.00 -6.33
C ILE A 552 21.08 30.39 -7.58
N GLU A 553 20.56 31.61 -7.68
CA GLU A 553 19.83 32.06 -8.88
C GLU A 553 20.69 32.01 -10.15
N ASP A 554 21.95 32.45 -10.07
CA ASP A 554 22.88 32.34 -11.20
C ASP A 554 23.11 30.87 -11.59
N SER A 555 23.22 29.97 -10.60
CA SER A 555 23.29 28.53 -10.85
C SER A 555 22.01 28.00 -11.50
N VAL A 556 20.83 28.43 -11.04
CA VAL A 556 19.54 28.04 -11.61
C VAL A 556 19.44 28.46 -13.07
N ARG A 557 19.81 29.71 -13.40
CA ARG A 557 19.80 30.23 -14.77
C ARG A 557 20.73 29.45 -15.69
N ARG A 558 21.94 29.12 -15.22
CA ARG A 558 22.90 28.29 -15.96
C ARG A 558 22.40 26.87 -16.18
N THR A 559 21.82 26.24 -15.16
CA THR A 559 21.20 24.90 -15.28
C THR A 559 20.07 24.90 -16.29
N ILE A 560 19.16 25.88 -16.23
CA ILE A 560 18.07 26.06 -17.20
C ILE A 560 18.62 26.19 -18.62
N MET A 561 19.65 27.02 -18.83
CA MET A 561 20.23 27.24 -20.16
C MET A 561 20.78 25.94 -20.76
N GLU A 562 21.49 25.12 -19.99
CA GLU A 562 21.99 23.83 -20.47
C GLU A 562 20.85 22.82 -20.70
N MET A 563 19.81 22.85 -19.87
CA MET A 563 18.62 22.01 -20.08
C MET A 563 17.86 22.41 -21.35
N GLU A 564 17.67 23.69 -21.63
CA GLU A 564 17.00 24.19 -22.86
C GLU A 564 17.78 23.80 -24.12
N LYS A 565 19.09 23.97 -24.08
CA LYS A 565 20.00 23.53 -25.14
C LYS A 565 19.93 22.02 -25.39
N THR A 566 19.75 21.23 -24.34
CA THR A 566 19.62 19.78 -24.45
C THR A 566 18.24 19.37 -24.95
N SER A 567 17.17 19.97 -24.42
CA SER A 567 15.78 19.71 -24.80
C SER A 567 15.54 20.00 -26.29
N SER A 568 16.04 21.14 -26.79
CA SER A 568 15.98 21.49 -28.22
C SER A 568 16.72 20.51 -29.15
N VAL A 569 17.79 19.85 -28.68
CA VAL A 569 18.50 18.84 -29.47
C VAL A 569 17.79 17.49 -29.43
N LEU A 570 17.15 17.17 -28.31
CA LEU A 570 16.42 15.92 -28.12
C LEU A 570 14.97 15.98 -28.62
N ASN A 571 14.43 17.18 -28.84
CA ASN A 571 12.98 17.43 -29.04
C ASN A 571 12.13 16.78 -27.95
N ASP A 572 12.51 17.05 -26.70
CA ASP A 572 11.95 16.36 -25.54
C ASP A 572 11.05 17.28 -24.70
N ASP A 573 9.74 16.98 -24.72
CA ASP A 573 8.70 17.76 -24.07
C ASP A 573 8.73 17.61 -22.53
N GLU A 574 9.12 16.44 -22.02
CA GLU A 574 9.18 16.19 -20.57
C GLU A 574 10.34 16.99 -19.92
N LEU A 575 11.49 17.12 -20.60
CA LEU A 575 12.58 18.01 -20.19
C LEU A 575 12.16 19.48 -20.24
N THR A 576 11.34 19.88 -21.22
CA THR A 576 10.73 21.22 -21.27
C THR A 576 9.83 21.47 -20.05
N MET A 577 9.07 20.47 -19.62
CA MET A 577 8.26 20.54 -18.41
C MET A 577 9.12 20.73 -17.16
N TYR A 578 10.22 19.98 -17.00
CA TYR A 578 11.15 20.16 -15.88
C TYR A 578 11.81 21.54 -15.86
N ILE A 579 12.19 22.08 -17.03
CA ILE A 579 12.72 23.44 -17.16
C ILE A 579 11.70 24.46 -16.62
N ASN A 580 10.45 24.33 -17.03
CA ASN A 580 9.38 25.22 -16.59
C ASN A 580 9.13 25.09 -15.08
N ASN A 581 9.15 23.87 -14.52
CA ASN A 581 9.01 23.65 -13.08
C ASN A 581 10.15 24.30 -12.29
N ILE A 582 11.41 24.14 -12.72
CA ILE A 582 12.57 24.79 -12.07
C ILE A 582 12.42 26.31 -12.11
N LYS A 583 12.07 26.87 -13.28
CA LYS A 583 11.81 28.32 -13.44
C LYS A 583 10.74 28.79 -12.47
N GLN A 584 9.60 28.11 -12.47
CA GLN A 584 8.50 28.47 -11.58
C GLN A 584 8.97 28.43 -10.14
N LEU A 585 9.49 27.30 -9.66
CA LEU A 585 9.86 27.10 -8.26
C LEU A 585 10.95 28.05 -7.75
N LEU A 586 12.01 28.26 -8.54
CA LEU A 586 13.22 28.93 -8.03
C LEU A 586 13.39 30.38 -8.51
N LEU A 587 12.74 30.80 -9.60
CA LEU A 587 12.92 32.15 -10.18
C LEU A 587 11.64 33.01 -10.17
N VAL A 588 10.45 32.41 -10.06
CA VAL A 588 9.19 33.16 -10.07
C VAL A 588 8.70 33.36 -8.65
N ASN A 589 8.60 34.61 -8.22
CA ASN A 589 7.93 34.96 -6.97
C ASN A 589 6.41 35.02 -7.22
N LYS A 590 5.65 34.15 -6.55
CA LYS A 590 4.19 34.12 -6.57
C LYS A 590 3.69 34.59 -5.21
N SER A 591 3.04 35.76 -5.17
CA SER A 591 2.59 36.43 -3.94
C SER A 591 1.64 35.61 -3.06
N LEU A 592 0.99 34.59 -3.63
CA LEU A 592 0.03 33.72 -2.94
C LEU A 592 0.57 32.30 -2.68
N SER A 593 1.89 32.10 -2.71
CA SER A 593 2.50 30.80 -2.45
C SER A 593 3.77 30.91 -1.63
N VAL A 594 4.10 29.85 -0.90
CA VAL A 594 5.38 29.69 -0.23
C VAL A 594 6.19 28.62 -0.95
N THR A 595 7.46 28.90 -1.22
CA THR A 595 8.41 27.89 -1.70
C THR A 595 9.34 27.54 -0.54
N TRP A 596 9.63 26.27 -0.31
CA TRP A 596 10.61 25.83 0.67
C TRP A 596 11.44 24.66 0.16
N LEU A 597 12.62 24.52 0.76
CA LEU A 597 13.62 23.51 0.46
C LEU A 597 13.73 22.56 1.65
N GLU A 598 13.79 21.25 1.40
CA GLU A 598 13.96 20.24 2.45
C GLU A 598 15.19 19.36 2.23
N ILE A 599 15.90 19.02 3.31
CA ILE A 599 17.04 18.10 3.29
C ILE A 599 17.00 17.11 4.45
N ASP A 600 17.57 15.93 4.23
CA ASP A 600 17.99 15.05 5.31
C ASP A 600 19.40 15.46 5.77
N GLN A 601 19.56 15.78 7.06
CA GLN A 601 20.84 16.24 7.62
C GLN A 601 21.98 15.24 7.42
N ASN A 602 21.67 13.94 7.44
CA ASN A 602 22.62 12.85 7.28
C ASN A 602 22.55 12.19 5.89
N GLY A 603 21.70 12.73 5.00
CA GLY A 603 21.51 12.23 3.65
C GLY A 603 22.61 12.66 2.67
N ALA A 604 22.43 12.27 1.41
CA ALA A 604 23.31 12.70 0.32
C ALA A 604 23.26 14.23 0.16
N GLN A 605 24.40 14.85 -0.10
CA GLN A 605 24.56 16.34 -0.12
C GLN A 605 23.90 17.04 -1.31
N ASN A 606 23.17 16.30 -2.13
CA ASN A 606 22.38 16.76 -3.27
C ASN A 606 20.90 16.37 -3.11
N ALA A 607 20.54 15.63 -2.07
CA ALA A 607 19.18 15.19 -1.81
C ALA A 607 18.32 16.35 -1.25
N VAL A 608 17.92 17.26 -2.14
CA VAL A 608 17.02 18.37 -1.83
C VAL A 608 15.65 18.13 -2.45
N TYR A 609 14.61 18.47 -1.69
CA TYR A 609 13.23 18.57 -2.16
C TYR A 609 12.87 20.05 -2.24
N ILE A 610 12.40 20.51 -3.39
CA ILE A 610 11.92 21.86 -3.63
C ILE A 610 10.40 21.75 -3.71
N ASN A 611 9.69 22.42 -2.80
CA ASN A 611 8.25 22.37 -2.73
C ASN A 611 7.69 23.78 -2.79
N ARG A 612 6.53 23.93 -3.41
CA ARG A 612 5.73 25.13 -3.39
C ARG A 612 4.29 24.77 -3.10
N GLU A 613 3.71 25.49 -2.15
CA GLU A 613 2.31 25.35 -1.75
C GLU A 613 1.65 26.73 -1.83
N LEU A 614 0.39 26.77 -2.26
CA LEU A 614 -0.41 27.98 -2.19
C LEU A 614 -0.74 28.28 -0.71
N PHE A 615 -0.77 29.55 -0.31
CA PHE A 615 -1.25 29.89 1.04
C PHE A 615 -2.71 29.50 1.25
N SER A 616 -3.48 29.50 0.16
CA SER A 616 -4.81 28.93 0.09
C SER A 616 -5.14 28.61 -1.37
N ALA A 617 -5.86 27.53 -1.58
CA ALA A 617 -6.41 27.15 -2.87
C ALA A 617 -7.76 27.84 -3.14
N THR A 618 -8.26 28.64 -2.20
CA THR A 618 -9.63 29.20 -2.22
C THR A 618 -9.97 29.91 -3.52
N GLU A 619 -9.12 30.79 -4.06
CA GLU A 619 -9.44 31.53 -5.30
C GLU A 619 -9.53 30.60 -6.52
N GLU A 620 -8.61 29.64 -6.65
CA GLU A 620 -8.59 28.68 -7.75
C GLU A 620 -9.76 27.69 -7.66
N LEU A 621 -10.08 27.23 -6.44
CA LEU A 621 -11.22 26.37 -6.18
C LEU A 621 -12.55 27.10 -6.36
N ALA A 622 -12.65 28.36 -5.91
CA ALA A 622 -13.84 29.19 -6.07
C ALA A 622 -14.25 29.30 -7.53
N ALA A 623 -13.28 29.58 -8.41
CA ALA A 623 -13.53 29.73 -9.83
C ALA A 623 -14.01 28.43 -10.51
N LYS A 624 -13.62 27.26 -9.99
CA LYS A 624 -13.90 25.95 -10.60
C LYS A 624 -15.10 25.22 -9.98
N LEU A 625 -15.39 25.46 -8.70
CA LEU A 625 -16.42 24.73 -7.93
C LEU A 625 -17.68 25.56 -7.66
N PHE A 626 -17.59 26.90 -7.67
CA PHE A 626 -18.65 27.79 -7.20
C PHE A 626 -19.11 28.84 -8.22
N ASN A 627 -18.51 28.88 -9.41
CA ASN A 627 -19.00 29.63 -10.58
C ASN A 627 -19.82 28.72 -11.49
#